data_AF-A0AAJ2R808-F1
#
_entry.id   AF-A0AAJ2R808-F1
#
_cell.length_a   1.000
_cell.length_b   1.000
_cell.length_c   1.000
_cell.angle_alpha   90.00
_cell.angle_beta   90.00
_cell.angle_gamma   90.00
#
_symmetry.space_group_name_H-M   'P 1'
#
loop_
_entity.id
_entity.type
_entity.pdbx_description
1 polymer ?
#
loop_
_entity_poly.entity_id
_entity_poly.type
_entity_poly.pdbx_seq_one_letter_code
_entity_poly.pdbx_strand_id
1 'polypeptide(L)'
;MADMNCPYCGADQEANHDDGAGYAEDVLHEHWCRACDKHFVFETFISLSYEAKKADCLNGAPHTWLATKTWPPQYRRMRCMECGEERQPTPEERAALDIPERAQAQQKGPAS
;
A
#
# COMPACT_ATOMS: atom_id res chain seq x y z
N MET A 1 6.50 -16.43 -7.51
CA MET A 1 6.19 -16.11 -8.92
C MET A 1 7.42 -15.41 -9.43
N ALA A 2 8.00 -15.85 -10.54
CA ALA A 2 9.21 -15.26 -11.07
C ALA A 2 8.87 -14.01 -11.90
N ASP A 3 9.76 -13.01 -11.86
CA ASP A 3 9.60 -11.80 -12.68
C ASP A 3 10.04 -12.05 -14.13
N MET A 4 11.06 -12.90 -14.30
CA MET A 4 11.59 -13.28 -15.61
C MET A 4 12.26 -14.66 -15.56
N ASN A 5 12.43 -15.28 -16.73
CA ASN A 5 13.19 -16.51 -16.87
C ASN A 5 14.57 -16.22 -17.46
N CYS A 6 15.60 -16.87 -16.91
CA CYS A 6 16.94 -16.75 -17.47
C CYS A 6 16.94 -17.24 -18.94
N PRO A 7 17.40 -16.42 -19.90
CA PRO A 7 17.34 -16.77 -21.32
C PRO A 7 18.29 -17.93 -21.69
N TYR A 8 19.20 -18.31 -20.81
CA TYR A 8 20.18 -19.38 -21.06
C TYR A 8 19.79 -20.74 -20.50
N CYS A 9 19.23 -20.80 -19.28
CA CYS A 9 18.93 -22.06 -18.61
C CYS A 9 17.45 -22.22 -18.23
N GLY A 10 16.61 -21.21 -18.47
CA GLY A 10 15.18 -21.22 -18.17
C GLY A 10 14.84 -21.07 -16.69
N ALA A 11 15.83 -21.01 -15.79
CA ALA A 11 15.59 -20.87 -14.36
C ALA A 11 14.91 -19.54 -14.01
N ASP A 12 13.94 -19.60 -13.10
CA ASP A 12 13.24 -18.45 -12.53
C ASP A 12 14.21 -17.44 -11.90
N GLN A 13 14.05 -16.16 -12.25
CA GLN A 13 14.78 -15.03 -11.70
C GLN A 13 13.82 -14.01 -11.10
N GLU A 14 14.26 -13.34 -10.05
CA GLU A 14 13.56 -12.23 -9.40
C GLU A 14 14.35 -10.95 -9.67
N ALA A 15 13.66 -9.89 -10.06
CA ALA A 15 14.26 -8.57 -10.17
C ALA A 15 14.50 -8.00 -8.77
N ASN A 16 15.59 -7.25 -8.57
CA ASN A 16 15.83 -6.58 -7.31
C ASN A 16 14.87 -5.38 -7.19
N HIS A 17 13.98 -5.41 -6.19
CA HIS A 17 12.98 -4.36 -5.98
C HIS A 17 13.32 -3.40 -4.83
N ASP A 18 14.40 -3.65 -4.08
CA ASP A 18 14.68 -3.01 -2.78
C ASP A 18 15.43 -1.68 -2.89
N ASP A 19 16.32 -1.53 -3.86
CA ASP A 19 17.26 -0.40 -3.97
C ASP A 19 17.01 0.52 -5.17
N GLY A 20 15.95 0.26 -5.92
CA GLY A 20 15.63 1.02 -7.12
C GLY A 20 16.34 0.52 -8.40
N ALA A 21 17.23 -0.47 -8.30
CA ALA A 21 17.87 -1.07 -9.47
C ALA A 21 16.82 -1.79 -10.33
N GLY A 22 16.95 -1.71 -11.66
CA GLY A 22 15.98 -2.36 -12.55
C GLY A 22 14.67 -1.61 -12.78
N TYR A 23 14.48 -0.36 -12.30
CA TYR A 23 13.24 0.39 -12.58
C TYR A 23 13.34 1.42 -13.71
N ALA A 24 14.54 1.84 -14.13
CA ALA A 24 14.66 2.83 -15.19
C ALA A 24 14.13 2.24 -16.51
N GLU A 25 13.11 2.87 -17.08
CA GLU A 25 12.65 2.56 -18.43
C GLU A 25 13.70 3.02 -19.46
N ASP A 26 13.68 2.43 -20.65
CA ASP A 26 14.59 2.75 -21.77
C ASP A 26 16.09 2.51 -21.48
N VAL A 27 16.44 1.74 -20.45
CA VAL A 27 17.81 1.34 -20.13
C VAL A 27 17.89 -0.18 -20.00
N LEU A 28 18.99 -0.76 -20.50
CA LEU A 28 19.32 -2.17 -20.29
C LEU A 28 19.90 -2.35 -18.88
N HIS A 29 19.23 -3.17 -18.07
CA HIS A 29 19.69 -3.55 -16.73
C HIS A 29 20.43 -4.87 -16.79
N GLU A 30 21.62 -4.94 -16.19
CA GLU A 30 22.36 -6.18 -16.05
C GLU A 30 21.79 -7.04 -14.92
N HIS A 31 21.66 -8.35 -15.16
CA HIS A 31 21.24 -9.33 -14.18
C HIS A 31 22.16 -10.55 -14.20
N TRP A 32 22.43 -11.11 -13.02
CA TRP A 32 23.22 -12.33 -12.85
C TRP A 32 22.33 -13.51 -12.48
N CYS A 33 22.43 -14.60 -13.25
CA CYS A 33 21.69 -15.82 -12.97
C CYS A 33 22.45 -16.73 -11.98
N ARG A 34 21.94 -16.87 -10.75
CA ARG A 34 22.48 -17.78 -9.72
C ARG A 34 22.51 -19.27 -10.07
N ALA A 35 21.80 -19.69 -11.11
CA ALA A 35 21.66 -21.10 -11.49
C ALA A 35 22.67 -21.56 -12.55
N CYS A 36 23.13 -20.64 -13.41
CA CYS A 36 24.08 -20.97 -14.49
C CYS A 36 25.27 -20.02 -14.59
N ASP A 37 25.38 -19.07 -13.66
CA ASP A 37 26.43 -18.06 -13.53
C ASP A 37 26.62 -17.14 -14.75
N LYS A 38 25.60 -17.05 -15.61
CA LYS A 38 25.61 -16.16 -16.78
C LYS A 38 24.96 -14.82 -16.46
N HIS A 39 25.48 -13.77 -17.09
CA HIS A 39 24.89 -12.45 -17.08
C HIS A 39 24.00 -12.27 -18.31
N PHE A 40 22.87 -11.61 -18.13
CA PHE A 40 21.97 -11.18 -19.21
C PHE A 40 21.46 -9.78 -18.92
N VAL A 41 20.82 -9.17 -19.91
CA VAL A 41 20.17 -7.87 -19.75
C VAL A 41 18.67 -7.99 -19.85
N PHE A 42 17.94 -7.10 -19.18
CA PHE A 42 16.50 -6.95 -19.32
C PHE A 42 16.11 -5.48 -19.39
N GLU A 43 14.92 -5.22 -19.90
CA GLU A 43 14.29 -3.90 -19.95
C GLU A 43 13.09 -3.88 -19.02
N THR A 44 12.82 -2.74 -18.40
CA THR A 44 11.66 -2.54 -17.55
C THR A 44 10.65 -1.64 -18.23
N PHE A 45 9.39 -2.04 -18.16
CA PHE A 45 8.26 -1.27 -18.68
C PHE A 45 7.27 -1.01 -17.54
N ILE A 46 7.01 0.26 -17.26
CA ILE A 46 6.12 0.71 -16.19
C ILE A 46 4.85 1.28 -16.82
N SER A 47 3.73 0.57 -16.64
CA SER A 47 2.42 1.08 -17.07
C SER A 47 1.72 1.80 -15.93
N LEU A 48 1.45 3.10 -16.12
CA LEU A 48 0.67 3.92 -15.19
C LEU A 48 -0.75 4.11 -15.75
N SER A 49 -1.76 3.70 -14.97
CA SER A 49 -3.16 3.92 -15.29
C SER A 49 -3.81 4.81 -14.23
N TYR A 50 -4.51 5.84 -14.69
CA TYR A 50 -5.16 6.81 -13.81
C TYR A 50 -6.68 6.75 -14.01
N GLU A 51 -7.41 6.55 -12.91
CA GLU A 51 -8.87 6.63 -12.88
C GLU A 51 -9.27 7.86 -12.08
N ALA A 52 -9.88 8.85 -12.74
CA ALA A 52 -10.38 10.05 -12.08
C ALA A 52 -11.79 9.80 -11.53
N LYS A 53 -12.07 10.31 -10.32
CA LYS A 53 -13.40 10.25 -9.69
C LYS A 53 -13.79 11.64 -9.19
N LYS A 54 -15.10 11.92 -9.20
CA LYS A 54 -15.63 13.15 -8.61
C LYS A 54 -15.49 13.10 -7.09
N ALA A 55 -15.22 14.26 -6.51
CA ALA A 55 -15.26 14.48 -5.07
C ALA A 55 -15.82 15.87 -4.81
N ASP A 56 -17.15 15.98 -4.81
CA ASP A 56 -17.82 17.27 -4.68
C ASP A 56 -17.58 17.86 -3.29
N CYS A 57 -17.28 17.02 -2.30
CA CYS A 57 -16.90 17.46 -0.96
C CYS A 57 -15.63 18.33 -0.94
N LEU A 58 -14.70 18.13 -1.87
CA LEU A 58 -13.51 18.99 -2.00
C LEU A 58 -13.84 20.36 -2.62
N ASN A 59 -15.05 20.54 -3.13
CA ASN A 59 -15.56 21.76 -3.75
C ASN A 59 -16.67 22.42 -2.92
N GLY A 60 -16.73 22.10 -1.62
CA GLY A 60 -17.63 22.74 -0.65
C GLY A 60 -18.95 22.00 -0.40
N ALA A 61 -19.21 20.87 -1.08
CA ALA A 61 -20.31 20.00 -0.69
C ALA A 61 -20.00 19.31 0.67
N PRO A 62 -21.02 18.85 1.42
CA PRO A 62 -20.78 18.08 2.63
C PRO A 62 -20.12 16.72 2.33
N HIS A 63 -19.25 16.25 3.23
CA HIS A 63 -18.67 14.91 3.13
C HIS A 63 -19.70 13.82 3.48
N THR A 64 -19.72 12.76 2.66
CA THR A 64 -20.43 11.51 2.96
C THR A 64 -19.53 10.57 3.79
N TRP A 65 -19.65 10.64 5.12
CA TRP A 65 -18.83 9.86 6.06
C TRP A 65 -19.35 8.43 6.27
N LEU A 66 -18.47 7.44 6.09
CA LEU A 66 -18.73 6.04 6.49
C LEU A 66 -17.61 5.50 7.39
N ALA A 67 -17.97 4.63 8.32
CA ALA A 67 -17.00 4.00 9.19
C ALA A 67 -16.13 2.98 8.43
N THR A 68 -14.82 3.03 8.65
CA THR A 68 -13.88 2.05 8.10
C THR A 68 -14.11 0.68 8.73
N LYS A 69 -13.93 -0.39 7.95
CA LYS A 69 -13.95 -1.77 8.44
C LYS A 69 -12.53 -2.14 8.85
N THR A 70 -12.25 -2.11 10.15
CA THR A 70 -10.97 -2.52 10.73
C THR A 70 -11.17 -3.40 11.96
N TRP A 71 -10.17 -4.23 12.25
CA TRP A 71 -10.03 -4.98 13.48
C TRP A 71 -8.67 -4.66 14.11
N PRO A 72 -8.59 -4.26 15.39
CA PRO A 72 -9.69 -4.14 16.36
C PRO A 72 -10.66 -2.95 16.16
N PRO A 73 -11.94 -3.03 16.58
CA PRO A 73 -12.96 -2.01 16.27
C PRO A 73 -12.71 -0.63 16.90
N GLN A 74 -11.99 -0.54 18.03
CA GLN A 74 -11.62 0.73 18.67
C GLN A 74 -10.70 1.63 17.81
N TYR A 75 -10.16 1.09 16.71
CA TYR A 75 -9.35 1.83 15.75
C TYR A 75 -10.13 2.27 14.51
N ARG A 76 -11.45 2.03 14.45
CA ARG A 76 -12.30 2.53 13.36
C ARG A 76 -12.19 4.05 13.23
N ARG A 77 -12.18 4.51 11.98
CA ARG A 77 -12.18 5.92 11.58
C ARG A 77 -13.41 6.19 10.72
N MET A 78 -13.80 7.45 10.60
CA MET A 78 -14.76 7.86 9.56
C MET A 78 -13.97 8.24 8.32
N ARG A 79 -14.33 7.66 7.18
CA ARG A 79 -13.74 7.94 5.87
C ARG A 79 -14.79 8.53 4.95
N CYS A 80 -14.46 9.62 4.26
CA CYS A 80 -15.33 10.16 3.23
C CYS A 80 -15.33 9.22 2.01
N MET A 81 -16.50 8.85 1.51
CA MET A 81 -16.63 7.93 0.38
C MET A 81 -16.14 8.49 -0.96
N GLU A 82 -16.01 9.80 -1.08
CA GLU A 82 -15.63 10.47 -2.32
C GLU A 82 -14.15 10.86 -2.34
N CYS A 83 -13.70 11.66 -1.35
CA CYS A 83 -12.31 12.12 -1.31
C CYS A 83 -11.36 11.23 -0.50
N GLY A 84 -11.88 10.25 0.26
CA GLY A 84 -11.06 9.36 1.08
C GLY A 84 -10.46 10.00 2.34
N GLU A 85 -10.77 11.26 2.65
CA GLU A 85 -10.33 11.90 3.90
C GLU A 85 -10.77 11.09 5.12
N GLU A 86 -9.95 11.07 6.17
CA GLU A 86 -10.21 10.30 7.38
C GLU A 86 -10.15 11.12 8.67
N ARG A 87 -11.16 10.96 9.52
CA ARG A 87 -11.20 11.56 10.87
C ARG A 87 -11.55 10.54 11.94
N GLN A 88 -11.37 10.94 13.20
CA GLN A 88 -11.93 10.18 14.32
C GLN A 88 -13.47 10.28 14.28
N PRO A 89 -14.19 9.21 14.66
CA PRO A 89 -15.64 9.29 14.80
C PRO A 89 -15.99 10.22 15.97
N THR A 90 -17.07 10.98 15.82
CA THR A 90 -17.61 11.81 16.91
C THR A 90 -18.17 10.92 18.02
N PRO A 91 -18.39 11.43 19.25
CA PRO A 91 -18.99 10.64 20.32
C PRO A 91 -20.32 9.97 19.91
N GLU A 92 -21.17 10.66 19.15
CA GLU A 92 -22.46 10.17 18.67
C GLU A 92 -22.28 9.02 17.66
N GLU A 93 -21.35 9.17 16.72
CA GLU A 93 -21.02 8.13 15.75
C GLU A 93 -20.40 6.90 16.43
N ARG A 94 -19.53 7.11 17.43
CA ARG A 94 -18.94 6.01 18.21
C ARG A 94 -20.02 5.22 18.94
N ALA A 95 -20.99 5.90 19.54
CA ALA A 95 -22.11 5.27 20.22
C ALA A 95 -23.01 4.52 19.23
N ALA A 96 -23.37 5.13 18.10
CA ALA A 96 -24.24 4.50 17.09
C ALA A 96 -23.62 3.27 16.41
N LEU A 97 -22.29 3.17 16.40
CA LEU A 97 -21.52 2.09 15.76
C LEU A 97 -20.92 1.08 16.74
N ASP A 98 -21.28 1.18 18.03
CA ASP A 98 -20.77 0.36 19.12
C ASP A 98 -19.23 0.27 19.14
N ILE A 99 -18.55 1.39 18.92
CA ILE A 99 -17.09 1.45 18.87
C ILE A 99 -16.55 1.44 20.31
N PRO A 100 -15.82 0.39 20.73
CA PRO A 100 -15.30 0.31 22.09
C PRO A 100 -14.25 1.40 22.33
N GLU A 101 -14.13 1.80 23.59
CA GLU A 101 -13.08 2.73 24.00
C GLU A 101 -11.71 2.07 23.85
N ARG A 102 -10.73 2.86 23.41
CA ARG A 102 -9.37 2.36 23.29
C ARG A 102 -8.88 2.04 24.70
N ALA A 103 -8.55 0.78 24.95
CA ALA A 103 -7.81 0.42 26.16
C ALA A 103 -6.53 1.27 26.17
N GLN A 104 -6.36 2.09 27.21
CA GLN A 104 -5.10 2.79 27.43
C GLN A 104 -4.04 1.69 27.58
N ALA A 105 -3.09 1.62 26.65
CA ALA A 105 -1.90 0.82 26.86
C ALA A 105 -1.23 1.40 28.11
N GLN A 106 -1.31 0.66 29.23
CA GLN A 106 -0.52 1.00 30.41
C GLN A 106 0.93 1.03 29.93
N GLN A 107 1.53 2.23 29.93
CA GLN A 107 2.97 2.36 29.80
C GLN A 107 3.60 1.76 31.06
N LYS A 108 3.67 0.43 31.11
CA LYS A 108 4.62 -0.28 31.96
C LYS A 108 5.84 -0.51 31.09
N GLY A 109 6.60 0.56 30.88
CA GLY A 109 8.01 0.40 30.53
C GLY A 109 8.67 -0.38 31.66
N PRO A 110 9.54 -1.37 31.38
CA PRO A 110 10.29 -2.01 32.43
C PRO A 110 11.18 -0.94 33.08
N ALA A 111 11.09 -0.84 34.40
CA ALA A 111 12.12 -0.14 35.16
C ALA A 111 13.42 -0.93 34.98
N SER A 112 14.43 -0.29 34.40
CA SER A 112 15.84 -0.71 34.44
C SER A 112 16.69 0.54 34.38
#